data_AF-A0A1C4ZTE2-F1
#
_entry.id   AF-A0A1C4ZTE2-F1
#
_cell.length_a   1.000
_cell.length_b   1.000
_cell.length_c   1.000
_cell.angle_alpha   90.00
_cell.angle_beta   90.00
_cell.angle_gamma   90.00
#
_symmetry.space_group_name_H-M   'P 1'
#
loop_
_entity.id
_entity.type
_entity.pdbx_description
1 polymer ?
#
loop_
_entity_poly.entity_id
_entity_poly.type
_entity_poly.pdbx_seq_one_letter_code
_entity_poly.pdbx_strand_id
1 'polypeptide(L)'
;MSAAELDRAVVLLVRQVGHWQQPRWSASAEGGNVSRADLVHKLVQEIANLAADAEGEPRRDVPRLGSDLVLPDQLRVVAADLVAANPAESVLAEAAAAVARTRAAL
;
A
#
# COMPACT_ATOMS: atom_id res chain seq x y z
N MET A 1 -11.20 -1.68 13.07
CA MET A 1 -10.13 -2.65 12.78
C MET A 1 -8.90 -2.25 13.56
N SER A 2 -8.10 -3.23 13.97
CA SER A 2 -6.87 -3.03 14.75
C SER A 2 -5.61 -2.96 13.86
N ALA A 3 -4.51 -2.46 14.41
CA ALA A 3 -3.22 -2.43 13.72
C ALA A 3 -2.74 -3.83 13.28
N ALA A 4 -3.08 -4.87 14.05
CA ALA A 4 -2.76 -6.26 13.70
C ALA A 4 -3.51 -6.76 12.45
N GLU A 5 -4.72 -6.26 12.20
CA GLU A 5 -5.48 -6.60 10.99
C GLU A 5 -4.90 -5.93 9.76
N LEU A 6 -4.46 -4.66 9.89
CA LEU A 6 -3.71 -3.97 8.84
C LEU A 6 -2.40 -4.69 8.52
N ASP A 7 -1.60 -5.02 9.53
CA ASP A 7 -0.35 -5.76 9.35
C ASP A 7 -0.58 -7.09 8.62
N ARG A 8 -1.59 -7.85 9.03
CA ARG A 8 -1.97 -9.10 8.34
C ARG A 8 -2.32 -8.86 6.88
N ALA A 9 -3.09 -7.82 6.57
CA ALA A 9 -3.46 -7.50 5.19
C ALA A 9 -2.22 -7.17 4.34
N VAL A 10 -1.29 -6.36 4.88
CA VAL A 10 -0.04 -6.00 4.22
C VAL A 10 0.83 -7.23 3.98
N VAL A 11 1.00 -8.10 5.00
CA VAL A 11 1.77 -9.35 4.86
C VAL A 11 1.21 -10.23 3.75
N LEU A 12 -0.11 -10.34 3.63
CA LEU A 12 -0.74 -11.15 2.58
C LEU A 12 -0.49 -10.58 1.18
N LEU A 13 -0.59 -9.25 1.01
CA LEU A 13 -0.27 -8.60 -0.27
C LEU A 13 1.22 -8.79 -0.60
N VAL A 14 2.11 -8.52 0.35
CA VAL A 14 3.55 -8.64 0.11
C VAL A 14 3.96 -10.07 -0.21
N ARG A 15 3.39 -11.09 0.44
CA ARG A 15 3.65 -12.49 0.05
C ARG A 15 3.22 -12.80 -1.38
N GLN A 16 2.11 -12.21 -1.84
CA GLN A 16 1.61 -12.39 -3.21
C GLN A 16 2.53 -11.74 -4.26
N VAL A 17 3.12 -10.58 -3.98
CA VAL A 17 3.88 -9.81 -4.97
C VAL A 17 5.40 -9.84 -4.78
N GLY A 18 5.90 -10.25 -3.62
CA GLY A 18 7.32 -10.12 -3.25
C GLY A 18 8.27 -11.00 -4.07
N HIS A 19 7.74 -11.96 -4.82
CA HIS A 19 8.49 -12.82 -5.75
C HIS A 19 8.34 -12.38 -7.22
N TRP A 20 7.60 -11.31 -7.48
CA TRP A 20 7.35 -10.85 -8.84
C TRP A 20 8.58 -10.19 -9.43
N GLN A 21 8.77 -10.43 -10.73
CA GLN A 21 9.80 -9.80 -11.55
C GLN A 21 9.19 -8.67 -12.39
N GLN A 22 10.03 -7.80 -12.95
CA GLN A 22 9.61 -6.61 -13.70
C GLN A 22 8.51 -6.87 -14.74
N PRO A 23 8.53 -7.94 -15.57
CA PRO A 23 7.46 -8.18 -16.54
C PRO A 23 6.07 -8.36 -15.92
N ARG A 24 5.99 -8.93 -14.72
CA ARG A 24 4.73 -9.12 -14.01
C ARG A 24 4.22 -7.81 -13.41
N TRP A 25 5.12 -6.96 -12.94
CA TRP A 25 4.83 -5.61 -12.46
C TRP A 25 4.31 -4.69 -13.56
N SER A 26 4.87 -4.79 -14.77
CA SER A 26 4.43 -3.99 -15.93
C SER A 26 3.10 -4.45 -16.54
N ALA A 27 2.65 -5.66 -16.23
CA ALA A 27 1.38 -6.17 -16.75
C ALA A 27 0.18 -5.42 -16.17
N SER A 28 -0.91 -5.36 -16.92
CA SER A 28 -2.17 -4.74 -16.50
C SER A 28 -2.73 -5.40 -15.24
N ALA A 29 -3.25 -4.59 -14.34
CA ALA A 29 -4.09 -5.06 -13.22
C ALA A 29 -5.46 -5.53 -13.74
N GLU A 30 -6.12 -6.40 -13.00
CA GLU A 30 -7.43 -6.93 -13.38
C GLU A 30 -8.49 -5.81 -13.41
N GLY A 31 -9.31 -5.78 -14.46
CA GLY A 31 -10.42 -4.83 -14.59
C GLY A 31 -10.03 -3.37 -14.83
N GLY A 32 -8.75 -3.07 -15.12
CA GLY A 32 -8.27 -1.69 -15.27
C GLY A 32 -7.29 -1.47 -16.42
N ASN A 33 -7.00 -0.20 -16.69
CA ASN A 33 -6.07 0.26 -17.74
C ASN A 33 -4.71 0.69 -17.18
N VAL A 34 -4.38 0.33 -15.93
CA VAL A 34 -3.12 0.68 -15.27
C VAL A 34 -2.26 -0.57 -15.05
N SER A 35 -0.94 -0.37 -14.93
CA SER A 35 -0.06 -1.47 -14.56
C SER A 35 -0.28 -1.89 -13.10
N ARG A 36 0.04 -3.14 -12.77
CA ARG A 36 0.05 -3.62 -11.38
C ARG A 36 0.95 -2.76 -10.49
N ALA A 37 2.06 -2.26 -11.04
CA ALA A 37 2.99 -1.41 -10.32
C ALA A 37 2.41 -0.04 -9.99
N ASP A 38 1.64 0.55 -10.92
CA ASP A 38 0.93 1.81 -10.67
C ASP A 38 -0.16 1.64 -9.63
N LEU A 39 -0.89 0.50 -9.68
CA LEU A 39 -1.92 0.20 -8.70
C LEU A 39 -1.34 0.06 -7.28
N VAL A 40 -0.22 -0.64 -7.11
CA VAL A 40 0.43 -0.77 -5.80
C VAL A 40 1.04 0.55 -5.33
N HIS A 41 1.64 1.34 -6.22
CA HIS A 41 2.15 2.67 -5.83
C HIS A 41 1.05 3.64 -5.45
N LYS A 42 -0.12 3.58 -6.10
CA LYS A 42 -1.32 4.30 -5.65
C LYS A 42 -1.71 3.90 -4.22
N LEU A 43 -1.71 2.60 -3.91
CA LEU A 43 -1.95 2.12 -2.54
C LEU A 43 -0.90 2.66 -1.55
N VAL A 44 0.38 2.66 -1.92
CA VAL A 44 1.45 3.24 -1.08
C VAL A 44 1.17 4.72 -0.80
N GLN A 45 0.80 5.50 -1.83
CA GLN A 45 0.43 6.90 -1.67
C GLN A 45 -0.80 7.09 -0.78
N GLU A 46 -1.84 6.26 -0.95
CA GLU A 46 -3.06 6.31 -0.14
C GLU A 46 -2.74 6.09 1.35
N ILE A 47 -1.93 5.09 1.69
CA ILE A 47 -1.54 4.83 3.08
C ILE A 47 -0.66 5.96 3.64
N ALA A 48 0.27 6.50 2.86
CA ALA A 48 1.08 7.65 3.27
C ALA A 48 0.23 8.90 3.55
N ASN A 49 -0.83 9.13 2.76
CA ASN A 49 -1.77 10.22 3.01
C ASN A 49 -2.53 10.02 4.32
N LEU A 50 -2.98 8.80 4.61
CA LEU A 50 -3.65 8.50 5.89
C LEU A 50 -2.71 8.70 7.08
N ALA A 51 -1.42 8.36 6.93
CA ALA A 51 -0.41 8.61 7.97
C ALA A 51 -0.23 10.12 8.21
N ALA A 52 -0.03 10.90 7.14
CA ALA A 52 0.10 12.35 7.25
C ALA A 52 -1.14 13.01 7.89
N ASP A 53 -2.35 12.57 7.51
CA ASP A 53 -3.60 13.07 8.10
C ASP A 53 -3.69 12.75 9.60
N ALA A 54 -3.25 11.56 10.02
CA ALA A 54 -3.24 11.14 11.43
C ALA A 54 -2.21 11.94 12.26
N GLU A 55 -1.10 12.32 11.65
CA GLU A 55 -0.06 13.16 12.27
C GLU A 55 -0.40 14.66 12.26
N GLY A 56 -1.42 15.07 11.49
CA GLY A 56 -1.72 16.49 11.25
C GLY A 56 -0.69 17.19 10.35
N GLU A 57 0.03 16.42 9.54
CA GLU A 57 1.07 16.90 8.64
C GLU A 57 0.54 17.09 7.20
N PRO A 58 1.19 17.93 6.37
CA PRO A 58 0.83 18.05 4.97
C PRO A 58 1.08 16.73 4.22
N ARG A 59 0.11 16.32 3.39
CA ARG A 59 0.29 15.20 2.45
C ARG A 59 1.40 15.51 1.45
N ARG A 60 2.25 14.52 1.18
CA ARG A 60 3.39 14.62 0.26
C ARG A 60 3.37 13.44 -0.72
N ASP A 61 3.89 13.67 -1.92
CA ASP A 61 4.03 12.60 -2.90
C ASP A 61 5.11 11.60 -2.46
N VAL A 62 4.76 10.32 -2.46
CA VAL A 62 5.70 9.22 -2.23
C VAL A 62 6.51 9.01 -3.50
N PRO A 63 7.84 9.14 -3.45
CA PRO A 63 8.67 9.01 -4.64
C PRO A 63 8.52 7.62 -5.26
N ARG A 64 8.38 7.58 -6.59
CA ARG A 64 8.54 6.34 -7.36
C ARG A 64 10.04 6.08 -7.52
N LEU A 65 10.53 5.06 -6.84
CA LEU A 65 11.93 4.65 -6.91
C LEU A 65 12.23 3.97 -8.26
N GLY A 66 13.50 3.87 -8.63
CA GLY A 66 13.94 3.43 -9.97
C GLY A 66 13.62 1.97 -10.34
N SER A 67 12.98 1.20 -9.47
CA SER A 67 12.55 -0.18 -9.73
C SER A 67 11.26 -0.50 -8.99
N ASP A 68 10.32 -1.17 -9.64
CA ASP A 68 9.03 -1.54 -9.04
C ASP A 68 9.15 -2.70 -8.05
N LEU A 69 10.30 -3.37 -8.02
CA LEU A 69 10.62 -4.45 -7.09
C LEU A 69 10.64 -3.98 -5.63
N VAL A 70 10.77 -2.67 -5.38
CA VAL A 70 10.81 -2.08 -4.04
C VAL A 70 9.43 -1.67 -3.52
N LEU A 71 8.38 -1.71 -4.35
CA LEU A 71 7.02 -1.36 -3.93
C LEU A 71 6.51 -2.14 -2.71
N PRO A 72 6.80 -3.44 -2.54
CA PRO A 72 6.41 -4.17 -1.33
C PRO A 72 7.11 -3.65 -0.06
N ASP A 73 8.34 -3.15 -0.18
CA ASP A 73 9.06 -2.55 0.94
C ASP A 73 8.55 -1.15 1.25
N GLN A 74 8.29 -0.33 0.21
CA GLN A 74 7.64 0.97 0.39
C GLN A 74 6.28 0.83 1.08
N LEU A 75 5.48 -0.18 0.72
CA LEU A 75 4.20 -0.47 1.37
C LEU A 75 4.36 -0.79 2.86
N ARG A 76 5.38 -1.58 3.24
CA ARG A 76 5.65 -1.89 4.65
C ARG A 76 6.04 -0.65 5.44
N VAL A 77 6.87 0.23 4.86
CA VAL A 77 7.29 1.48 5.49
C VAL A 77 6.08 2.36 5.77
N VAL A 78 5.27 2.70 4.76
CA VAL A 78 4.13 3.60 4.96
C VAL A 78 3.04 3.00 5.86
N ALA A 79 2.89 1.67 5.88
CA ALA A 79 1.97 1.00 6.81
C ALA A 79 2.49 1.07 8.26
N ALA A 80 3.80 0.93 8.46
CA ALA A 80 4.41 1.11 9.78
C ALA A 80 4.30 2.57 10.25
N ASP A 81 4.51 3.53 9.36
CA ASP A 81 4.33 4.96 9.64
C ASP A 81 2.87 5.25 10.04
N LEU A 82 1.89 4.72 9.30
CA LEU A 82 0.48 4.84 9.67
C LEU A 82 0.20 4.26 11.06
N VAL A 83 0.75 3.10 11.42
CA VAL A 83 0.56 2.53 12.76
C VAL A 83 1.23 3.40 13.83
N ALA A 84 2.42 3.94 13.55
CA ALA A 84 3.16 4.82 14.45
C ALA A 84 2.44 6.15 14.71
N ALA A 85 1.70 6.66 13.72
CA ALA A 85 0.85 7.84 13.82
C ALA A 85 -0.36 7.66 14.77
N ASN A 86 -0.58 6.45 15.32
CA ASN A 86 -1.67 6.11 16.23
C ASN A 86 -3.07 6.59 15.76
N PRO A 87 -3.50 6.19 14.55
CA PRO A 87 -4.73 6.65 13.93
C PRO A 87 -5.96 6.04 14.61
N ALA A 88 -7.13 6.64 14.34
CA ALA A 88 -8.40 6.05 14.75
C ALA A 88 -8.64 4.68 14.09
N GLU A 89 -9.39 3.80 14.76
CA GLU A 89 -9.69 2.46 14.23
C GLU A 89 -10.45 2.45 12.88
N SER A 90 -11.17 3.53 12.57
CA SER A 90 -11.84 3.72 11.28
C SER A 90 -10.83 3.94 10.14
N VAL A 91 -9.73 4.64 10.40
CA VAL A 91 -8.65 4.86 9.44
C VAL A 91 -7.87 3.56 9.20
N LEU A 92 -7.60 2.79 10.27
CA LEU A 92 -7.05 1.44 10.13
C LEU A 92 -7.99 0.54 9.32
N ALA A 93 -9.30 0.69 9.50
CA ALA A 93 -10.30 -0.05 8.74
C ALA A 93 -10.26 0.30 7.25
N GLU A 94 -10.17 1.58 6.93
CA GLU A 94 -10.04 2.07 5.56
C GLU A 94 -8.75 1.57 4.89
N ALA A 95 -7.62 1.67 5.58
CA ALA A 95 -6.32 1.23 5.08
C ALA A 95 -6.31 -0.27 4.75
N ALA A 96 -6.76 -1.13 5.66
CA ALA A 96 -6.77 -2.57 5.38
C ALA A 96 -7.78 -2.95 4.29
N ALA A 97 -8.90 -2.22 4.18
CA ALA A 97 -9.82 -2.40 3.06
C ALA A 97 -9.18 -2.00 1.72
N ALA A 98 -8.39 -0.92 1.68
CA ALA A 98 -7.62 -0.53 0.49
C ALA A 98 -6.59 -1.60 0.09
N VAL A 99 -5.84 -2.13 1.06
CA VAL A 99 -4.89 -3.23 0.83
C VAL A 99 -5.62 -4.46 0.28
N ALA A 100 -6.74 -4.85 0.87
CA ALA A 100 -7.52 -6.01 0.42
C ALA A 100 -8.07 -5.84 -1.00
N ARG A 101 -8.60 -4.65 -1.34
CA ARG A 101 -9.07 -4.33 -2.70
C ARG A 101 -7.94 -4.40 -3.72
N THR A 102 -6.80 -3.76 -3.43
CA THR A 102 -5.63 -3.82 -4.31
C THR A 102 -5.19 -5.26 -4.50
N ARG A 103 -5.07 -6.04 -3.43
CA ARG A 103 -4.69 -7.46 -3.50
C ARG A 103 -5.62 -8.29 -4.40
N ALA A 104 -6.92 -8.03 -4.37
CA ALA A 104 -7.91 -8.74 -5.18
C ALA A 104 -7.83 -8.39 -6.68
N ALA A 105 -7.23 -7.25 -7.04
CA ALA A 105 -7.10 -6.79 -8.44
C ALA A 105 -5.73 -7.12 -9.08
N LEU A 106 -4.86 -7.87 -8.40
CA LEU A 106 -3.47 -8.15 -8.79
C LEU A 106 -3.25 -9.58 -9.31
#